data_AF-A0A957N8S5-F1
#
_entry.id   AF-A0A957N8S5-F1
#
_cell.length_a   1.000
_cell.length_b   1.000
_cell.length_c   1.000
_cell.angle_alpha   90.00
_cell.angle_beta   90.00
_cell.angle_gamma   90.00
#
_symmetry.space_group_name_H-M   'P 1'
#
loop_
_entity.id
_entity.type
_entity.pdbx_description
1 polymer ?
#
loop_
_entity_poly.entity_id
_entity_poly.type
_entity_poly.pdbx_seq_one_letter_code
_entity_poly.pdbx_strand_id
1 'polypeptide(L)'
;MSQSLSLSISILHPILAPPILPPPPPLATIDQFVLQSTRKERALATLRLPGLIDAHVHLREPGYTHKEDLFTGTSSALAGGVTTVLDMPNTSPATSTPAHLAEKVALAASKAVCDVGLFVGAT
;
A
#
# COMPACT_ATOMS: atom_id res chain seq x y z
N MET A 1 -14.77 28.05 23.35
CA MET A 1 -14.95 27.83 21.91
C MET A 1 -13.72 27.07 21.42
N SER A 2 -13.77 25.74 21.40
CA SER A 2 -12.68 24.89 20.90
C SER A 2 -13.36 23.77 20.10
N GLN A 3 -13.22 23.82 18.78
CA GLN A 3 -13.72 22.77 17.90
C GLN A 3 -12.51 21.97 17.43
N SER A 4 -12.45 20.72 17.88
CA SER A 4 -11.52 19.70 17.42
C SER A 4 -11.92 19.30 15.99
N LEU A 5 -11.09 19.64 15.01
CA LEU A 5 -11.28 19.24 13.62
C LEU A 5 -10.79 17.81 13.45
N SER A 6 -11.73 16.86 13.43
CA SER A 6 -11.51 15.49 12.97
C SER A 6 -11.41 15.52 11.44
N LEU A 7 -10.20 15.36 10.89
CA LEU A 7 -9.98 15.17 9.46
C LEU A 7 -10.37 13.74 9.07
N SER A 8 -11.57 13.59 8.53
CA SER A 8 -11.99 12.36 7.85
C SER A 8 -11.36 12.29 6.46
N ILE A 9 -10.51 11.28 6.25
CA ILE A 9 -9.94 10.92 4.95
C ILE A 9 -11.07 10.32 4.10
N SER A 10 -11.56 11.07 3.12
CA SER A 10 -12.52 10.57 2.11
C SER A 10 -11.77 9.92 0.96
N ILE A 11 -11.91 8.60 0.82
CA ILE A 11 -11.46 7.83 -0.33
C ILE A 11 -12.50 8.02 -1.44
N LEU A 12 -12.15 8.72 -2.53
CA LEU A 12 -13.00 8.85 -3.72
C LEU A 12 -12.34 8.15 -4.91
N HIS A 13 -12.74 6.90 -5.16
CA HIS A 13 -12.66 6.24 -6.46
C HIS A 13 -13.88 5.30 -6.61
N PRO A 14 -14.60 5.31 -7.75
CA PRO A 14 -15.62 4.31 -8.04
C PRO A 14 -14.91 3.09 -8.68
N ILE A 15 -14.17 2.35 -7.87
CA ILE A 15 -13.82 0.97 -8.18
C ILE A 15 -14.99 0.14 -7.64
N LEU A 16 -15.52 -0.79 -8.44
CA LEU A 16 -16.48 -1.80 -8.02
C LEU A 16 -16.14 -2.24 -6.59
N ALA A 17 -16.96 -1.85 -5.62
CA ALA A 17 -16.62 -2.01 -4.20
C ALA A 17 -16.19 -3.46 -3.98
N PRO A 18 -14.94 -3.73 -3.54
CA PRO A 18 -14.58 -5.09 -3.18
C PRO A 18 -15.61 -5.54 -2.14
N PRO A 19 -16.10 -6.80 -2.20
CA PRO A 19 -17.07 -7.28 -1.22
C PRO A 19 -16.52 -6.94 0.16
N ILE A 20 -17.31 -6.21 0.95
CA ILE A 20 -16.96 -5.80 2.32
C ILE A 20 -16.44 -7.05 3.00
N LEU A 21 -15.12 -7.12 3.18
CA LEU A 21 -14.51 -8.29 3.77
C LEU A 21 -15.08 -8.33 5.19
N PRO A 22 -15.71 -9.44 5.61
CA PRO A 22 -16.20 -9.56 6.97
C PRO A 22 -15.05 -9.24 7.93
N PRO A 23 -15.33 -8.61 9.09
CA PRO A 23 -14.31 -8.31 10.07
C PRO A 23 -13.50 -9.57 10.34
N PRO A 24 -12.15 -9.46 10.43
CA PRO A 24 -11.30 -10.61 10.63
C PRO A 24 -11.81 -11.39 11.84
N PRO A 25 -12.00 -12.70 11.73
CA PRO A 25 -12.51 -13.47 12.84
C PRO A 25 -11.53 -13.37 14.02
N PRO A 26 -12.00 -13.61 15.26
CA PRO A 26 -11.15 -13.58 16.44
C PRO A 26 -9.89 -14.44 16.24
N LEU A 27 -8.77 -14.05 16.87
CA LEU A 27 -7.48 -14.76 16.74
C LEU A 27 -7.58 -16.29 16.89
N ALA A 28 -8.54 -16.77 17.70
CA ALA A 28 -8.83 -18.19 17.91
C ALA A 28 -9.37 -18.96 16.67
N THR A 29 -9.82 -18.26 15.63
CA THR A 29 -10.40 -18.87 14.40
C THR A 29 -9.41 -18.83 13.21
N ILE A 30 -8.29 -18.11 13.35
CA ILE A 30 -7.27 -18.00 12.30
C ILE A 30 -6.70 -19.37 11.93
N ASP A 31 -6.50 -20.24 12.93
CA ASP A 31 -6.01 -21.60 12.72
C ASP A 31 -6.92 -22.43 11.80
N GLN A 32 -8.25 -22.30 11.96
CA GLN A 32 -9.22 -23.02 11.13
C GLN A 32 -9.27 -22.48 9.69
N PHE A 33 -9.13 -21.17 9.49
CA PHE A 33 -9.12 -20.57 8.16
C PHE A 33 -7.87 -20.92 7.36
N VAL A 34 -6.69 -20.91 8.01
CA VAL A 34 -5.43 -21.33 7.39
C VAL A 34 -5.53 -22.79 6.91
N LEU A 35 -6.07 -23.68 7.75
CA LEU A 35 -6.24 -25.10 7.44
C LEU A 35 -7.22 -25.35 6.28
N GLN A 36 -8.38 -24.68 6.25
CA GLN A 36 -9.42 -24.93 5.24
C GLN A 36 -9.06 -24.50 3.82
N SER A 37 -8.08 -23.61 3.69
CA SER A 37 -7.68 -23.04 2.39
C SER A 37 -6.69 -23.92 1.60
N THR A 38 -6.20 -25.01 2.21
CA THR A 38 -5.30 -25.97 1.55
C THR A 38 -6.08 -26.86 0.58
N ARG A 39 -6.23 -26.41 -0.67
CA ARG A 39 -6.64 -27.31 -1.76
C ARG A 39 -5.64 -28.45 -1.85
N LYS A 40 -6.21 -29.66 -1.97
CA LYS A 40 -5.56 -30.96 -1.94
C LYS A 40 -4.75 -31.23 -3.20
N GLU A 41 -3.66 -30.50 -3.41
CA GLU A 41 -2.68 -30.79 -4.47
C GLU A 41 -1.26 -30.70 -3.89
N ARG A 42 -0.40 -31.64 -4.31
CA ARG A 42 0.96 -31.92 -3.79
C ARG A 42 1.93 -30.74 -3.98
N ALA A 43 1.74 -29.65 -3.24
CA ALA A 43 2.76 -28.66 -2.98
C ALA A 43 3.26 -28.86 -1.54
N LEU A 44 4.56 -28.67 -1.31
CA LEU A 44 5.13 -28.55 0.02
C LEU A 44 4.25 -27.58 0.83
N ALA A 45 4.00 -27.87 2.11
CA ALA A 45 3.10 -27.08 2.95
C ALA A 45 3.40 -25.58 2.78
N THR A 46 2.53 -24.87 2.07
CA THR A 46 2.72 -23.47 1.74
C THR A 46 2.20 -22.65 2.91
N LEU A 47 3.09 -21.94 3.59
CA LEU A 47 2.72 -21.08 4.70
C LEU A 47 1.96 -19.87 4.16
N ARG A 48 0.75 -19.64 4.66
CA ARG A 48 -0.05 -18.46 4.33
C ARG A 48 0.18 -17.40 5.40
N LEU A 49 0.81 -16.31 5.00
CA LEU A 49 1.10 -15.16 5.85
C LEU A 49 0.22 -13.98 5.42
N PRO A 50 -0.09 -13.04 6.33
CA PRO A 50 -0.60 -11.74 5.93
C PRO A 50 0.40 -11.04 5.01
N GLY A 51 -0.10 -10.13 4.17
CA GLY A 51 0.75 -9.32 3.31
C GLY A 51 1.74 -8.49 4.11
N LEU A 52 2.98 -8.40 3.63
CA LEU A 52 4.03 -7.65 4.31
C LEU A 52 3.86 -6.15 4.07
N ILE A 53 4.31 -5.35 5.04
CA ILE A 53 4.36 -3.89 4.95
C ILE A 53 5.83 -3.48 4.93
N ASP A 54 6.26 -2.84 3.86
CA ASP A 54 7.60 -2.25 3.77
C ASP A 54 7.53 -0.77 4.17
N ALA A 55 8.11 -0.47 5.34
CA ALA A 55 8.06 0.85 5.92
C ALA A 55 9.06 1.84 5.30
N HIS A 56 9.95 1.40 4.39
CA HIS A 56 10.97 2.26 3.82
C HIS A 56 11.33 1.87 2.40
N VAL A 57 10.68 2.51 1.42
CA VAL A 57 11.01 2.35 0.00
C VAL A 57 11.37 3.67 -0.69
N HIS A 58 11.92 3.55 -1.90
CA HIS A 58 12.18 4.69 -2.79
C HIS A 58 11.65 4.37 -4.20
N LEU A 59 10.45 4.85 -4.52
CA LEU A 59 9.77 4.64 -5.81
C LEU A 59 10.23 5.60 -6.91
N ARG A 60 11.10 6.57 -6.56
CA ARG A 60 11.85 7.44 -7.49
C ARG A 60 11.02 8.29 -8.45
N GLU A 61 9.71 8.31 -8.29
CA GLU A 61 8.79 9.13 -9.07
C GLU A 61 8.08 10.13 -8.14
N PRO A 62 8.07 11.44 -8.48
CA PRO A 62 8.56 12.07 -9.71
C PRO A 62 10.09 12.31 -9.80
N GLY A 63 10.59 12.45 -11.03
CA GLY A 63 11.93 13.01 -11.33
C GLY A 63 13.06 12.02 -11.57
N TYR A 64 12.98 10.79 -11.06
CA TYR A 64 14.04 9.79 -11.20
C TYR A 64 13.53 8.47 -11.81
N THR A 65 12.54 8.55 -12.70
CA THR A 65 11.87 7.39 -13.34
C THR A 65 12.78 6.50 -14.17
N HIS A 66 13.98 6.96 -14.53
CA HIS A 66 15.00 6.11 -15.16
C HIS A 66 15.58 5.04 -14.22
N LYS A 67 15.36 5.17 -12.90
CA LYS A 67 15.81 4.20 -11.90
C LYS A 67 14.70 3.22 -11.54
N GLU A 68 13.51 3.76 -11.27
CA GLU A 68 12.32 3.03 -10.87
C GLU A 68 11.12 3.97 -11.04
N ASP A 69 9.93 3.44 -11.29
CA ASP A 69 8.68 4.20 -11.28
C ASP A 69 7.64 3.58 -10.33
N LEU A 70 6.52 4.27 -10.12
CA LEU A 70 5.47 3.80 -9.21
C LEU A 70 4.90 2.44 -9.62
N PHE A 71 4.83 2.13 -10.91
CA PHE A 71 4.28 0.87 -11.41
C PHE A 71 5.28 -0.28 -11.25
N THR A 72 6.55 -0.08 -11.63
CA THR A 72 7.59 -1.10 -11.53
C THR A 72 7.90 -1.44 -10.08
N GLY A 73 8.04 -0.42 -9.22
CA GLY A 73 8.35 -0.60 -7.81
C GLY A 73 7.25 -1.32 -7.05
N THR A 74 5.98 -0.96 -7.28
CA THR A 74 4.84 -1.63 -6.62
C THR A 74 4.58 -3.03 -7.18
N SER A 75 4.85 -3.27 -8.46
CA SER A 75 4.82 -4.63 -9.05
C SER A 75 5.88 -5.54 -8.44
N SER A 76 7.09 -5.02 -8.22
CA SER A 76 8.17 -5.71 -7.54
C SER A 76 7.82 -6.06 -6.09
N ALA A 77 7.20 -5.11 -5.36
CA ALA A 77 6.71 -5.32 -4.00
C ALA A 77 5.72 -6.50 -3.92
N LEU A 78 4.71 -6.52 -4.80
CA LEU A 78 3.73 -7.62 -4.85
C LEU A 78 4.37 -8.98 -5.16
N ALA A 79 5.31 -9.03 -6.10
CA ALA A 79 6.03 -10.25 -6.42
C ALA A 79 6.86 -10.77 -5.22
N GLY A 80 7.30 -9.88 -4.34
CA GLY A 80 7.98 -10.19 -3.08
C GLY A 80 7.06 -10.52 -1.89
N GLY A 81 5.73 -10.45 -2.05
CA GLY A 81 4.76 -10.65 -0.97
C GLY A 81 4.52 -9.42 -0.08
N VAL A 82 4.98 -8.24 -0.51
CA VAL A 82 4.71 -6.95 0.12
C VAL A 82 3.45 -6.35 -0.50
N THR A 83 2.43 -6.12 0.31
CA THR A 83 1.13 -5.57 -0.12
C THR A 83 0.99 -4.09 0.14
N THR A 84 1.85 -3.52 0.98
CA THR A 84 1.84 -2.09 1.32
C THR A 84 3.26 -1.56 1.41
N VAL A 85 3.53 -0.41 0.78
CA VAL A 85 4.84 0.24 0.80
C VAL A 85 4.74 1.69 1.27
N LEU A 86 5.75 2.19 1.98
CA LEU A 86 5.84 3.59 2.41
C LEU A 86 7.01 4.29 1.72
N ASP A 87 6.69 5.19 0.77
CA ASP A 87 7.68 5.85 -0.07
C ASP A 87 8.27 7.11 0.59
N MET A 88 9.60 7.22 0.52
CA MET A 88 10.36 8.33 1.10
C MET A 88 10.27 9.61 0.24
N PRO A 89 10.40 10.80 0.86
CA PRO A 89 10.13 12.08 0.19
C PRO A 89 11.28 12.60 -0.70
N ASN A 90 12.31 11.79 -0.96
CA ASN A 90 13.55 12.19 -1.65
C ASN A 90 13.47 12.06 -3.18
N THR A 91 12.33 12.48 -3.74
CA THR A 91 12.08 12.59 -5.18
C THR A 91 12.44 14.00 -5.69
N SER A 92 12.31 14.23 -6.99
CA SER A 92 12.50 15.56 -7.59
C SER A 92 11.26 15.96 -8.40
N PRO A 93 10.39 16.84 -7.89
CA PRO A 93 10.52 17.58 -6.64
C PRO A 93 10.38 16.71 -5.37
N ALA A 94 10.95 17.19 -4.27
CA ALA A 94 10.81 16.55 -2.96
C ALA A 94 9.39 16.70 -2.44
N THR A 95 8.87 15.65 -1.79
CA THR A 95 7.52 15.64 -1.21
C THR A 95 7.49 16.41 0.11
N SER A 96 7.68 17.73 0.07
CA SER A 96 7.74 18.61 1.25
C SER A 96 6.66 19.69 1.27
N THR A 97 5.87 19.83 0.22
CA THR A 97 4.77 20.80 0.14
C THR A 97 3.44 20.10 -0.08
N PRO A 98 2.29 20.70 0.32
CA PRO A 98 0.98 20.13 0.05
C PRO A 98 0.72 19.90 -1.45
N ALA A 99 1.24 20.77 -2.32
CA ALA A 99 1.12 20.63 -3.76
C ALA A 99 1.87 19.40 -4.29
N HIS A 100 3.12 19.20 -3.86
CA HIS A 100 3.91 18.03 -4.27
C HIS A 100 3.34 16.73 -3.69
N LEU A 101 2.78 16.77 -2.48
CA LEU A 101 2.07 15.63 -1.90
C LEU A 101 0.84 15.28 -2.73
N ALA A 102 0.00 16.26 -3.08
CA ALA A 102 -1.20 16.04 -3.88
C ALA A 102 -0.88 15.47 -5.28
N GLU A 103 0.17 15.99 -5.92
CA GLU A 103 0.68 15.45 -7.19
C GLU A 103 1.09 13.98 -7.05
N LYS A 104 1.86 13.67 -6.01
CA LYS A 104 2.34 12.31 -5.78
C LYS A 104 1.23 11.32 -5.41
N VAL A 105 0.20 11.78 -4.69
CA VAL A 105 -1.02 11.00 -4.44
C VAL A 105 -1.74 10.69 -5.75
N ALA A 106 -1.88 11.67 -6.65
CA ALA A 106 -2.51 11.44 -7.96
C ALA A 106 -1.70 10.46 -8.82
N LEU A 107 -0.37 10.59 -8.82
CA LEU A 107 0.51 9.66 -9.52
C LEU A 107 0.37 8.24 -8.97
N ALA A 108 0.44 8.07 -7.64
CA ALA A 108 0.27 6.77 -6.99
C ALA A 108 -1.10 6.15 -7.32
N ALA A 109 -2.18 6.94 -7.24
CA ALA A 109 -3.53 6.46 -7.57
C ALA A 109 -3.67 5.97 -9.03
N SER A 110 -2.87 6.52 -9.96
CA SER A 110 -2.92 6.14 -11.37
C SER A 110 -2.01 4.98 -11.76
N LYS A 111 -0.94 4.71 -11.00
CA LYS A 111 0.14 3.79 -11.40
C LYS A 111 0.44 2.68 -10.40
N ALA A 112 0.20 2.89 -9.12
CA ALA A 112 0.52 1.90 -8.09
C ALA A 112 -0.40 0.68 -8.22
N VAL A 113 0.18 -0.51 -8.10
CA VAL A 113 -0.57 -1.78 -8.10
C VAL A 113 -0.73 -2.39 -6.70
N CYS A 114 -0.12 -1.79 -5.68
CA CYS A 114 -0.30 -2.13 -4.26
C CYS A 114 -0.62 -0.87 -3.44
N ASP A 115 -0.91 -1.04 -2.14
CA ASP A 115 -1.17 0.09 -1.26
C ASP A 115 0.10 0.92 -1.05
N VAL A 116 0.01 2.25 -1.20
CA VAL A 116 1.14 3.17 -1.06
C VAL A 116 0.84 4.23 -0.01
N GLY A 117 1.70 4.31 1.01
CA GLY A 117 1.82 5.45 1.89
C GLY A 117 2.96 6.37 1.47
N LEU A 118 2.84 7.66 1.77
CA LEU A 118 3.81 8.68 1.37
C LEU A 118 4.33 9.41 2.61
N PHE A 119 5.65 9.38 2.81
CA PHE A 119 6.30 10.25 3.77
C PHE A 119 6.36 11.69 3.23
N VAL A 120 6.27 12.66 4.15
CA VAL A 120 6.44 14.08 3.85
C VAL A 120 7.77 14.53 4.45
N GLY A 121 8.59 15.19 3.63
CA GLY A 121 9.86 15.77 4.07
C GLY A 121 9.63 17.08 4.81
N ALA A 122 10.34 17.29 5.91
CA ALA A 122 10.47 18.61 6.53
C ALA A 122 11.59 19.40 5.85
N THR A 123 11.34 20.68 5.58
CA THR A 123 12.30 21.64 5.01
C THR A 123 12.53 22.79 5.96
#